data_AF-A0A2P5CNE2-F1
#
_entry.id   AF-A0A2P5CNE2-F1
#
_cell.length_a   1.000
_cell.length_b   1.000
_cell.length_c   1.000
_cell.angle_alpha   90.00
_cell.angle_beta   90.00
_cell.angle_gamma   90.00
#
_symmetry.space_group_name_H-M   'P 1'
#
loop_
_entity.id
_entity.type
_entity.pdbx_description
1 polymer ?
#
loop_
_entity_poly.entity_id
_entity_poly.type
_entity_poly.pdbx_seq_one_letter_code
_entity_poly.pdbx_strand_id
1 'polypeptide(L)'
;MAATKQYKALISNSSEDSSSSHDSIETEVMNHSRALLLLSCDFGTAWHSRKLVVSKKHPLSFFMYELHLSALVLSYAPKCEHAWSHRRWVIKSIAGRCSILQEILEKESELVEKIAERSKMNYRAWNHRSWLVPYMSTKQVLYELKKSRNWAGLHVADNSCFHYRRRLMLRILEDSSDKLIVVSSEYTVDINQLWKEELEWNEMLIKLYVGREALWLHRRFLALVLIKRLSIGHLGLGEFVDNEFHLLTSCSTVRDSNFEDHQSQALYSAAYMLWSVKLIPQLHGIEFQEKLGAQNLKSFLNEACPEKSFLWDHLMGYEEASNHREEEN
;
A
#
# COMPACT_ATOMS: atom_id res chain seq x y z
N MET A 1 -17.52 -57.92 1.05
CA MET A 1 -16.44 -58.13 2.06
C MET A 1 -15.18 -58.83 1.52
N ALA A 2 -15.18 -59.45 0.33
CA ALA A 2 -13.97 -60.07 -0.24
C ALA A 2 -12.98 -59.05 -0.86
N ALA A 3 -13.48 -57.99 -1.52
CA ALA A 3 -12.65 -56.96 -2.16
C ALA A 3 -11.79 -56.15 -1.17
N THR A 4 -12.30 -55.90 0.04
CA THR A 4 -11.60 -55.14 1.08
C THR A 4 -10.46 -55.93 1.73
N LYS A 5 -10.53 -57.27 1.69
CA LYS A 5 -9.48 -58.17 2.21
C LYS A 5 -8.32 -58.30 1.22
N GLN A 6 -8.59 -58.33 -0.08
CA GLN A 6 -7.56 -58.31 -1.13
C GLN A 6 -6.77 -56.99 -1.13
N TYR A 7 -7.41 -55.85 -0.85
CA TYR A 7 -6.73 -54.55 -0.76
C TYR A 7 -5.75 -54.46 0.43
N LYS A 8 -6.07 -55.08 1.58
CA LYS A 8 -5.16 -55.11 2.75
C LYS A 8 -3.97 -56.05 2.57
N ALA A 9 -4.11 -57.13 1.80
CA ALA A 9 -3.02 -58.07 1.53
C ALA A 9 -1.97 -57.53 0.53
N LEU A 10 -2.37 -56.60 -0.35
CA LEU A 10 -1.45 -55.94 -1.28
C LEU A 10 -0.56 -54.89 -0.59
N ILE A 11 -1.05 -54.26 0.48
CA ILE A 11 -0.31 -53.22 1.21
C ILE A 11 0.75 -53.82 2.16
N SER A 12 0.57 -55.06 2.62
CA SER A 12 1.51 -55.70 3.55
C SER A 12 2.79 -56.24 2.89
N ASN A 13 2.81 -56.39 1.56
CA ASN A 13 3.97 -56.92 0.82
C ASN A 13 4.83 -55.84 0.12
N SER A 14 4.47 -54.55 0.25
CA SER A 14 5.11 -53.43 -0.48
C SER A 14 5.95 -52.50 0.41
N SER A 15 6.46 -52.99 1.54
CA SER A 15 7.15 -52.13 2.51
C SER A 15 8.60 -51.78 2.13
N GLU A 16 9.18 -52.42 1.11
CA GLU A 16 10.53 -52.07 0.60
C GLU A 16 10.54 -51.45 -0.82
N ASP A 17 9.50 -51.67 -1.64
CA ASP A 17 9.36 -51.13 -3.01
C ASP A 17 8.49 -49.85 -3.13
N SER A 18 7.91 -49.36 -2.02
CA SER A 18 6.92 -48.27 -2.05
C SER A 18 7.52 -46.87 -2.22
N SER A 19 8.78 -46.63 -1.83
CA SER A 19 9.37 -45.29 -1.94
C SER A 19 9.68 -44.90 -3.39
N SER A 20 10.17 -45.85 -4.20
CA SER A 20 10.51 -45.61 -5.61
C SER A 20 9.27 -45.34 -6.48
N SER A 21 8.20 -46.10 -6.24
CA SER A 21 6.91 -45.94 -6.93
C SER A 21 6.22 -44.62 -6.59
N HIS A 22 6.26 -44.22 -5.30
CA HIS A 22 5.67 -42.95 -4.87
C HIS A 22 6.45 -41.74 -5.42
N ASP A 23 7.78 -41.81 -5.50
CA ASP A 23 8.60 -40.78 -6.13
C ASP A 23 8.33 -40.65 -7.65
N SER A 24 8.01 -41.76 -8.32
CA SER A 24 7.60 -41.78 -9.73
C SER A 24 6.29 -41.03 -9.93
N ILE A 25 5.26 -41.33 -9.14
CA ILE A 25 3.93 -40.68 -9.23
C ILE A 25 4.05 -39.17 -8.94
N GLU A 26 4.80 -38.78 -7.92
CA GLU A 26 5.00 -37.37 -7.59
C GLU A 26 5.69 -36.61 -8.73
N THR A 27 6.66 -37.24 -9.38
CA THR A 27 7.35 -36.67 -10.55
C THR A 27 6.39 -36.50 -11.73
N GLU A 28 5.54 -37.50 -12.00
CA GLU A 28 4.51 -37.41 -13.03
C GLU A 28 3.51 -36.29 -12.74
N VAL A 29 3.04 -36.18 -11.49
CA VAL A 29 2.14 -35.09 -11.07
C VAL A 29 2.79 -33.73 -11.33
N MET A 30 4.08 -33.56 -10.99
CA MET A 30 4.79 -32.31 -11.23
C MET A 30 4.99 -32.00 -12.72
N ASN A 31 5.18 -33.00 -13.57
CA ASN A 31 5.33 -32.80 -15.02
C ASN A 31 4.00 -32.43 -15.68
N HIS A 32 2.93 -33.19 -15.42
CA HIS A 32 1.62 -32.96 -16.04
C HIS A 32 0.97 -31.66 -15.54
N SER A 33 1.05 -31.39 -14.23
CA SER A 33 0.55 -30.11 -13.68
C SER A 33 1.31 -28.91 -14.26
N ARG A 34 2.61 -29.03 -14.54
CA ARG A 34 3.36 -27.95 -15.21
C ARG A 34 2.80 -27.67 -16.59
N ALA A 35 2.66 -28.71 -17.42
CA ALA A 35 2.09 -28.56 -18.77
C ALA A 35 0.68 -27.96 -18.72
N LEU A 36 -0.17 -28.46 -17.82
CA LEU A 36 -1.53 -27.98 -17.66
C LEU A 36 -1.58 -26.50 -17.24
N LEU A 37 -0.73 -26.07 -16.30
CA LEU A 37 -0.68 -24.68 -15.84
C LEU A 37 -0.11 -23.71 -16.87
N LEU A 38 0.67 -24.20 -17.84
CA LEU A 38 1.12 -23.38 -18.98
C LEU A 38 0.02 -23.19 -20.03
N LEU A 39 -0.95 -24.09 -20.09
CA LEU A 39 -2.10 -24.01 -21.00
C LEU A 39 -3.34 -23.36 -20.34
N SER A 40 -3.52 -23.60 -19.04
CA SER A 40 -4.66 -23.16 -18.24
C SER A 40 -4.19 -22.75 -16.84
N CYS A 41 -3.78 -21.49 -16.70
CA CYS A 41 -3.21 -20.95 -15.45
C CYS A 41 -4.17 -20.96 -14.26
N ASP A 42 -5.49 -20.94 -14.51
CA ASP A 42 -6.52 -20.87 -13.48
C ASP A 42 -6.98 -22.24 -12.97
N PHE A 43 -6.31 -23.32 -13.39
CA PHE A 43 -6.62 -24.66 -12.92
C PHE A 43 -6.14 -24.89 -11.47
N GLY A 44 -6.95 -24.48 -10.50
CA GLY A 44 -6.62 -24.51 -9.07
C GLY A 44 -6.20 -25.88 -8.53
N THR A 45 -6.79 -26.97 -9.03
CA THR A 45 -6.42 -28.34 -8.63
C THR A 45 -4.96 -28.65 -8.96
N ALA A 46 -4.44 -28.21 -10.12
CA ALA A 46 -3.04 -28.43 -10.46
C ALA A 46 -2.11 -27.68 -9.50
N TRP A 47 -2.41 -26.41 -9.20
CA TRP A 47 -1.65 -25.67 -8.18
C TRP A 47 -1.68 -26.38 -6.82
N HIS A 48 -2.84 -26.88 -6.41
CA HIS A 48 -2.96 -27.60 -5.14
C HIS A 48 -2.17 -28.91 -5.11
N SER A 49 -2.25 -29.73 -6.16
CA SER A 49 -1.46 -30.95 -6.28
C SER A 49 0.04 -30.68 -6.17
N ARG A 50 0.53 -29.60 -6.79
CA ARG A 50 1.93 -29.17 -6.65
C ARG A 50 2.29 -28.80 -5.22
N LYS A 51 1.43 -28.05 -4.52
CA LYS A 51 1.64 -27.72 -3.10
C LYS A 51 1.77 -28.97 -2.24
N LEU A 52 0.95 -30.00 -2.49
CA LEU A 52 1.02 -31.27 -1.75
C LEU A 52 2.35 -31.99 -1.97
N VAL A 53 2.80 -32.11 -3.23
CA VAL A 53 4.07 -32.77 -3.56
C VAL A 53 5.26 -31.99 -2.98
N VAL A 54 5.32 -30.67 -3.21
CA VAL A 54 6.42 -29.82 -2.72
C VAL A 54 6.45 -29.75 -1.20
N SER A 55 5.31 -29.82 -0.50
CA SER A 55 5.32 -29.82 0.97
C SER A 55 5.91 -31.10 1.57
N LYS A 56 5.80 -32.23 0.87
CA LYS A 56 6.41 -33.50 1.26
C LYS A 56 7.92 -33.51 0.99
N LYS A 57 8.36 -32.85 -0.09
CA LYS A 57 9.77 -32.77 -0.48
C LYS A 57 10.44 -31.57 0.20
N HIS A 58 11.33 -31.84 1.15
CA HIS A 58 12.03 -30.81 1.92
C HIS A 58 13.13 -29.96 1.21
N PRO A 59 13.64 -30.25 -0.01
CA PRO A 59 14.72 -29.41 -0.57
C PRO A 59 14.21 -28.02 -1.00
N LEU A 60 14.92 -26.96 -0.57
CA LEU A 60 14.66 -25.57 -0.94
C LEU A 60 14.59 -25.32 -2.46
N SER A 61 15.29 -26.14 -3.25
CA SER A 61 15.29 -26.06 -4.72
C SER A 61 13.89 -26.24 -5.34
N PHE A 62 13.02 -27.06 -4.75
CA PHE A 62 11.66 -27.25 -5.24
C PHE A 62 10.83 -25.97 -5.15
N PHE A 63 10.95 -25.24 -4.04
CA PHE A 63 10.30 -23.94 -3.89
C PHE A 63 10.80 -22.93 -4.93
N MET A 64 12.09 -22.95 -5.27
CA MET A 64 12.63 -22.09 -6.33
C MET A 64 12.01 -22.43 -7.68
N TYR A 65 11.88 -23.71 -8.04
CA TYR A 65 11.18 -24.10 -9.26
C TYR A 65 9.73 -23.61 -9.30
N GLU A 66 9.02 -23.60 -8.17
CA GLU A 66 7.66 -23.06 -8.10
C GLU A 66 7.60 -21.53 -8.31
N LEU A 67 8.59 -20.78 -7.81
CA LEU A 67 8.71 -19.34 -8.12
C LEU A 67 8.98 -19.10 -9.61
N HIS A 68 9.81 -19.93 -10.26
CA HIS A 68 10.06 -19.81 -11.70
C HIS A 68 8.81 -20.15 -12.53
N LEU A 69 8.12 -21.23 -12.20
CA LEU A 69 6.89 -21.63 -12.90
C LEU A 69 5.82 -20.55 -12.79
N SER A 70 5.56 -20.05 -11.59
CA SER A 70 4.57 -18.99 -11.39
C SER A 70 4.99 -17.67 -12.03
N ALA A 71 6.28 -17.35 -12.12
CA ALA A 71 6.77 -16.18 -12.87
C ALA A 71 6.49 -16.32 -14.38
N LEU A 72 6.72 -17.52 -14.93
CA LEU A 72 6.39 -17.83 -16.33
C LEU A 72 4.88 -17.69 -16.57
N VAL A 73 4.03 -18.21 -15.68
CA VAL A 73 2.58 -18.02 -15.78
C VAL A 73 2.20 -16.54 -15.76
N LEU A 74 2.76 -15.76 -14.83
CA LEU A 74 2.49 -14.32 -14.73
C LEU A 74 3.00 -13.51 -15.93
N SER A 75 3.96 -14.03 -16.69
CA SER A 75 4.47 -13.34 -17.88
C SER A 75 3.44 -13.26 -19.01
N TYR A 76 2.54 -14.24 -19.13
CA TYR A 76 1.45 -14.24 -20.11
C TYR A 76 0.07 -14.00 -19.48
N ALA A 77 -0.11 -14.31 -18.19
CA ALA A 77 -1.35 -14.10 -17.43
C ALA A 77 -1.10 -13.26 -16.16
N PRO A 78 -0.79 -11.95 -16.29
CA PRO A 78 -0.33 -11.10 -15.18
C PRO A 78 -1.37 -10.87 -14.07
N LYS A 79 -2.64 -11.20 -14.33
CA LYS A 79 -3.76 -11.08 -13.39
C LYS A 79 -4.20 -12.42 -12.78
N CYS A 80 -3.49 -13.52 -13.04
CA CYS A 80 -3.84 -14.84 -12.51
C CYS A 80 -3.72 -14.87 -10.97
N GLU A 81 -4.85 -15.00 -10.27
CA GLU A 81 -4.90 -15.04 -8.81
C GLU A 81 -4.23 -16.29 -8.24
N HIS A 82 -4.38 -17.43 -8.92
CA HIS A 82 -3.78 -18.68 -8.47
C HIS A 82 -2.25 -18.60 -8.47
N ALA A 83 -1.65 -17.98 -9.50
CA ALA A 83 -0.21 -17.78 -9.56
C ALA A 83 0.28 -16.87 -8.42
N TRP A 84 -0.37 -15.72 -8.19
CA TRP A 84 -0.04 -14.83 -7.06
C TRP A 84 -0.20 -15.51 -5.70
N SER A 85 -1.30 -16.23 -5.49
CA SER A 85 -1.56 -17.01 -4.28
C SER A 85 -0.51 -18.11 -4.06
N HIS A 86 -0.09 -18.78 -5.13
CA HIS A 86 0.96 -19.79 -5.08
C HIS A 86 2.30 -19.19 -4.70
N ARG A 87 2.68 -18.04 -5.27
CA ARG A 87 3.91 -17.32 -4.86
C ARG A 87 3.92 -16.96 -3.38
N ARG A 88 2.82 -16.40 -2.87
CA ARG A 88 2.68 -16.08 -1.44
C ARG A 88 2.83 -17.32 -0.56
N TRP A 89 2.23 -18.44 -0.99
CA TRP A 89 2.42 -19.72 -0.31
C TRP A 89 3.88 -20.17 -0.31
N VAL A 90 4.59 -20.10 -1.46
CA VAL A 90 6.00 -20.47 -1.54
C VAL A 90 6.85 -19.63 -0.58
N ILE A 91 6.71 -18.31 -0.63
CA ILE A 91 7.47 -17.36 0.22
C ILE A 91 7.19 -17.64 1.70
N LYS A 92 5.93 -17.85 2.07
CA LYS A 92 5.54 -18.21 3.43
C LYS A 92 6.16 -19.53 3.89
N SER A 93 6.27 -20.52 3.00
CA SER A 93 6.84 -21.84 3.30
C SER A 93 8.36 -21.81 3.52
N ILE A 94 9.07 -20.91 2.85
CA ILE A 94 10.53 -20.74 3.00
C ILE A 94 10.93 -19.68 4.03
N ALA A 95 9.98 -18.83 4.46
CA ALA A 95 10.22 -17.82 5.48
C ALA A 95 10.73 -18.45 6.79
N GLY A 96 11.81 -17.90 7.34
CA GLY A 96 12.45 -18.41 8.57
C GLY A 96 13.30 -19.67 8.40
N ARG A 97 13.36 -20.27 7.20
CA ARG A 97 14.15 -21.49 6.90
C ARG A 97 15.25 -21.26 5.86
N CYS A 98 15.28 -20.08 5.27
CA CYS A 98 16.07 -19.76 4.09
C CYS A 98 16.89 -18.50 4.31
N SER A 99 18.21 -18.61 4.25
CA SER A 99 19.15 -17.49 4.42
C SER A 99 19.04 -16.46 3.28
N ILE A 100 18.65 -16.89 2.08
CA ILE A 100 18.51 -16.03 0.89
C ILE A 100 17.12 -15.38 0.76
N LEU A 101 16.30 -15.39 1.82
CA LEU A 101 14.95 -14.81 1.77
C LEU A 101 14.98 -13.34 1.31
N GLN A 102 15.92 -12.55 1.81
CA GLN A 102 16.03 -11.14 1.45
C GLN A 102 16.30 -10.95 -0.06
N GLU A 103 17.19 -11.75 -0.66
CA GLU A 103 17.44 -11.74 -2.11
C GLU A 103 16.20 -12.16 -2.92
N ILE A 104 15.43 -13.11 -2.40
CA ILE A 104 14.16 -13.52 -3.02
C ILE A 104 13.17 -12.36 -3.01
N LEU A 105 13.02 -11.66 -1.88
CA LEU A 105 12.12 -10.50 -1.79
C LEU A 105 12.50 -9.37 -2.75
N GLU A 106 13.80 -9.14 -2.96
CA GLU A 106 14.30 -8.19 -3.97
C GLU A 106 13.87 -8.60 -5.38
N LYS A 107 14.08 -9.88 -5.74
CA LYS A 107 13.64 -10.42 -7.03
C LYS A 107 12.11 -10.40 -7.20
N GLU A 108 11.35 -10.63 -6.12
CA GLU A 108 9.89 -10.50 -6.14
C GLU A 108 9.44 -9.06 -6.40
N SER A 109 10.12 -8.09 -5.77
CA SER A 109 9.84 -6.67 -5.96
C SER A 109 10.11 -6.24 -7.41
N GLU A 110 11.23 -6.66 -7.99
CA GLU A 110 11.54 -6.44 -9.40
C GLU A 110 10.55 -7.09 -10.36
N LEU A 111 10.08 -8.31 -10.03
CA LEU A 111 9.06 -8.99 -10.83
C LEU A 111 7.76 -8.18 -10.86
N VAL A 112 7.31 -7.68 -9.69
CA VAL A 112 6.10 -6.85 -9.62
C VAL A 112 6.26 -5.60 -10.47
N GLU A 113 7.41 -4.93 -10.38
CA GLU A 113 7.70 -3.72 -11.17
C GLU A 113 7.60 -4.01 -12.67
N LYS A 114 8.27 -5.05 -13.16
CA LYS A 114 8.21 -5.49 -14.57
C LYS A 114 6.78 -5.82 -15.02
N ILE A 115 5.96 -6.42 -14.15
CA ILE A 115 4.57 -6.73 -14.45
C ILE A 115 3.71 -5.47 -14.46
N ALA A 116 3.93 -4.53 -13.53
CA ALA A 116 3.22 -3.27 -13.46
C ALA A 116 3.48 -2.37 -14.68
N GLU A 117 4.71 -2.40 -15.23
CA GLU A 117 5.06 -1.67 -16.46
C GLU A 117 4.28 -2.19 -17.67
N ARG A 118 4.20 -3.52 -17.80
CA ARG A 118 3.56 -4.19 -18.94
C ARG A 118 2.04 -4.19 -18.85
N SER A 119 1.50 -4.26 -17.63
CA SER A 119 0.06 -4.30 -17.36
C SER A 119 -0.31 -3.13 -16.46
N LYS A 120 -0.69 -2.01 -17.07
CA LYS A 120 -1.18 -0.83 -16.37
C LYS A 120 -2.30 -1.20 -15.38
N MET A 121 -2.30 -0.54 -14.22
CA MET A 121 -3.30 -0.72 -13.15
C MET A 121 -3.40 -2.16 -12.64
N ASN A 122 -2.29 -2.91 -12.58
CA ASN A 122 -2.27 -4.24 -12.00
C ASN A 122 -2.26 -4.19 -10.47
N TYR A 123 -3.44 -3.98 -9.87
CA TYR A 123 -3.63 -4.01 -8.42
C TYR A 123 -3.12 -5.32 -7.78
N ARG A 124 -3.17 -6.47 -8.47
CA ARG A 124 -2.74 -7.76 -7.92
C ARG A 124 -1.24 -7.80 -7.68
N ALA A 125 -0.48 -7.25 -8.62
CA ALA A 125 0.97 -7.14 -8.52
C ALA A 125 1.37 -6.20 -7.36
N TRP A 126 0.76 -5.00 -7.30
CA TRP A 126 0.97 -4.08 -6.18
C TRP A 126 0.55 -4.65 -4.82
N ASN A 127 -0.58 -5.35 -4.77
CA ASN A 127 -1.05 -6.02 -3.56
C ASN A 127 -0.08 -7.12 -3.11
N HIS A 128 0.51 -7.88 -4.05
CA HIS A 128 1.58 -8.82 -3.75
C HIS A 128 2.80 -8.10 -3.16
N ARG A 129 3.27 -7.01 -3.76
CA ARG A 129 4.41 -6.22 -3.24
C ARG A 129 4.14 -5.67 -1.84
N SER A 130 2.93 -5.17 -1.58
CA SER A 130 2.49 -4.76 -0.22
C SER A 130 2.45 -5.92 0.78
N TRP A 131 2.07 -7.12 0.33
CA TRP A 131 2.05 -8.32 1.15
C TRP A 131 3.47 -8.79 1.55
N LEU A 132 4.50 -8.46 0.77
CA LEU A 132 5.89 -8.79 1.09
C LEU A 132 6.47 -7.97 2.26
N VAL A 133 5.90 -6.79 2.53
CA VAL A 133 6.46 -5.81 3.49
C VAL A 133 6.76 -6.38 4.87
N PRO A 134 5.92 -7.24 5.49
CA PRO A 134 6.23 -7.84 6.79
C PRO A 134 7.45 -8.78 6.78
N TYR A 135 7.88 -9.27 5.62
CA TYR A 135 9.05 -10.15 5.47
C TYR A 135 10.35 -9.41 5.19
N MET A 136 10.26 -8.12 4.86
CA MET A 136 11.42 -7.27 4.53
C MET A 136 12.16 -6.83 5.80
N SER A 137 13.49 -6.76 5.73
CA SER A 137 14.27 -6.05 6.73
C SER A 137 14.03 -4.55 6.66
N THR A 138 14.30 -3.82 7.74
CA THR A 138 14.17 -2.35 7.79
C THR A 138 14.98 -1.66 6.68
N LYS A 139 16.17 -2.19 6.36
CA LYS A 139 17.00 -1.71 5.23
C LYS A 139 16.29 -1.86 3.88
N GLN A 140 15.64 -3.00 3.64
CA GLN A 140 14.87 -3.24 2.42
C GLN A 140 13.64 -2.32 2.33
N VAL A 141 12.94 -2.11 3.44
CA VAL A 141 11.78 -1.20 3.49
C VAL A 141 12.18 0.23 3.12
N LEU A 142 13.29 0.73 3.67
CA LEU A 142 13.82 2.06 3.32
C LEU A 142 14.25 2.16 1.87
N TYR A 143 14.92 1.11 1.35
CA TYR A 143 15.29 1.04 -0.06
C TYR A 143 14.06 1.06 -0.98
N GLU A 144 13.03 0.27 -0.68
CA GLU A 144 11.77 0.23 -1.42
C GLU A 144 11.03 1.57 -1.38
N LEU A 145 11.05 2.27 -0.24
CA LEU A 145 10.44 3.59 -0.11
C LEU A 145 11.15 4.61 -1.01
N LYS A 146 12.49 4.58 -1.07
CA LYS A 146 13.27 5.42 -1.98
C LYS A 146 13.01 5.04 -3.44
N LYS A 147 13.07 3.75 -3.78
CA LYS A 147 12.89 3.23 -5.14
C LYS A 147 11.51 3.57 -5.70
N SER A 148 10.45 3.33 -4.93
CA SER A 148 9.07 3.58 -5.35
C SER A 148 8.75 5.08 -5.56
N ARG A 149 9.60 5.99 -5.07
CA ARG A 149 9.41 7.44 -5.27
C ARG A 149 9.52 7.82 -6.75
N ASN A 150 10.47 7.23 -7.45
CA ASN A 150 10.65 7.45 -8.90
C ASN A 150 9.43 6.97 -9.68
N TRP A 151 8.92 5.78 -9.34
CA TRP A 151 7.71 5.24 -9.97
C TRP A 151 6.50 6.15 -9.76
N ALA A 152 6.23 6.54 -8.51
CA ALA A 152 5.09 7.36 -8.15
C ALA A 152 5.18 8.78 -8.76
N GLY A 153 6.39 9.34 -8.90
CA GLY A 153 6.61 10.62 -9.57
C GLY A 153 6.32 10.58 -11.07
N LEU A 154 6.53 9.45 -11.73
CA LEU A 154 6.18 9.24 -13.14
C LEU A 154 4.70 8.82 -13.33
N HIS A 155 4.12 8.15 -12.34
CA HIS A 155 2.77 7.59 -12.38
C HIS A 155 1.89 8.19 -11.27
N VAL A 156 1.72 9.51 -11.28
CA VAL A 156 1.03 10.26 -10.22
C VAL A 156 -0.44 9.87 -10.00
N ALA A 157 -1.09 9.25 -10.99
CA ALA A 157 -2.44 8.71 -10.88
C ALA A 157 -2.50 7.28 -10.31
N ASP A 158 -1.36 6.59 -10.15
CA ASP A 158 -1.31 5.21 -9.65
C ASP A 158 -1.46 5.16 -8.12
N ASN A 159 -2.71 5.18 -7.66
CA ASN A 159 -3.03 5.02 -6.24
C ASN A 159 -2.54 3.67 -5.65
N SER A 160 -2.32 2.64 -6.47
CA SER A 160 -1.78 1.37 -5.97
C SER A 160 -0.32 1.52 -5.54
N CYS A 161 0.46 2.32 -6.27
CA CYS A 161 1.82 2.68 -5.88
C CYS A 161 1.82 3.50 -4.58
N PHE A 162 0.97 4.53 -4.47
CA PHE A 162 0.84 5.30 -3.23
C PHE A 162 0.35 4.44 -2.05
N HIS A 163 -0.54 3.48 -2.27
CA HIS A 163 -0.92 2.50 -1.25
C HIS A 163 0.28 1.66 -0.78
N TYR A 164 1.13 1.20 -1.69
CA TYR A 164 2.38 0.50 -1.33
C TYR A 164 3.32 1.39 -0.51
N ARG A 165 3.52 2.65 -0.92
CA ARG A 165 4.31 3.64 -0.15
C ARG A 165 3.79 3.80 1.27
N ARG A 166 2.48 3.98 1.44
CA ARG A 166 1.84 4.07 2.77
C ARG A 166 2.11 2.83 3.62
N ARG A 167 2.07 1.64 3.02
CA ARG A 167 2.37 0.39 3.74
C ARG A 167 3.82 0.32 4.22
N LEU A 168 4.78 0.76 3.40
CA LEU A 168 6.20 0.86 3.79
C LEU A 168 6.38 1.86 4.94
N MET A 169 5.77 3.03 4.84
CA MET A 169 5.84 4.05 5.89
C MET A 169 5.21 3.59 7.21
N LEU A 170 4.10 2.86 7.18
CA LEU A 170 3.52 2.25 8.38
C LEU A 170 4.46 1.20 8.98
N ARG A 171 5.09 0.37 8.15
CA ARG A 171 6.08 -0.63 8.60
C ARG A 171 7.28 0.01 9.30
N ILE A 172 7.75 1.16 8.80
CA ILE A 172 8.80 1.98 9.41
C ILE A 172 8.39 2.43 10.82
N LEU A 173 7.14 2.86 10.99
CA LEU A 173 6.61 3.28 12.31
C LEU A 173 6.43 2.12 13.28
N GLU A 174 6.08 0.92 12.79
CA GLU A 174 5.96 -0.29 13.61
C GLU A 174 7.32 -0.76 14.18
N ASP A 175 8.43 -0.52 13.46
CA ASP A 175 9.78 -0.93 13.87
C ASP A 175 10.42 -0.04 14.94
N SER A 176 9.91 1.16 15.18
CA SER A 176 10.56 2.15 16.04
C SER A 176 9.58 2.89 16.94
N SER A 177 9.69 2.63 18.25
CA SER A 177 9.03 3.44 19.29
C SER A 177 9.65 4.84 19.41
N ASP A 178 10.92 4.99 19.00
CA ASP A 178 11.70 6.22 19.06
C ASP A 178 11.69 6.99 17.74
N LYS A 179 12.10 8.28 17.79
CA LYS A 179 12.17 9.17 16.62
C LYS A 179 13.24 8.76 15.58
N LEU A 180 14.12 7.80 15.92
CA LEU A 180 15.28 7.41 15.13
C LEU A 180 15.24 5.92 14.79
N ILE A 181 15.60 5.59 13.55
CA ILE A 181 15.78 4.22 13.08
C ILE A 181 17.27 3.96 12.90
N VAL A 182 17.81 3.00 13.66
CA VAL A 182 19.21 2.57 13.52
C VAL A 182 19.27 1.48 12.45
N VAL A 183 19.85 1.80 11.30
CA VAL A 183 19.98 0.87 10.16
C VAL A 183 21.33 0.15 10.17
N SER A 184 22.38 0.83 10.63
CA SER A 184 23.72 0.29 10.93
C SER A 184 24.42 1.18 11.97
N SER A 185 25.64 0.83 12.39
CA SER A 185 26.44 1.61 13.34
C SER A 185 26.71 3.06 12.90
N GLU A 186 26.55 3.36 11.60
CA GLU A 186 26.89 4.66 11.01
C GLU A 186 25.70 5.33 10.29
N TYR A 187 24.55 4.66 10.19
CA TYR A 187 23.39 5.19 9.46
C TYR A 187 22.12 5.13 10.30
N THR A 188 21.68 6.31 10.73
CA THR A 188 20.41 6.53 11.41
C THR A 188 19.49 7.36 10.53
N VAL A 189 18.19 7.04 10.56
CA VAL A 189 17.16 7.78 9.84
C VAL A 189 16.23 8.43 10.85
N ASP A 190 16.09 9.75 10.78
CA ASP A 190 15.07 10.49 11.53
C ASP A 190 13.72 10.35 10.83
N ILE A 191 12.75 9.77 11.54
CA ILE A 191 11.41 9.52 11.04
C ILE A 191 10.67 10.83 10.77
N ASN A 192 10.90 11.86 11.59
CA ASN A 192 10.26 13.16 11.39
C ASN A 192 10.78 13.84 10.13
N GLN A 193 12.09 13.76 9.89
CA GLN A 193 12.69 14.24 8.66
C GLN A 193 12.16 13.47 7.44
N LEU A 194 12.08 12.14 7.52
CA LEU A 194 11.50 11.31 6.45
C LEU A 194 10.05 11.71 6.14
N TRP A 195 9.24 11.98 7.17
CA TRP A 195 7.84 12.38 7.00
C TRP A 195 7.71 13.78 6.39
N LYS A 196 8.57 14.71 6.83
CA LYS A 196 8.65 16.07 6.30
C LYS A 196 9.01 16.06 4.81
N GLU A 197 10.03 15.29 4.42
CA GLU A 197 10.43 15.14 3.03
C GLU A 197 9.32 14.55 2.15
N GLU A 198 8.55 13.59 2.67
CA GLU A 198 7.41 13.01 1.95
C GLU A 198 6.26 14.00 1.79
N LEU A 199 5.99 14.82 2.82
CA LEU A 199 5.00 15.92 2.76
C LEU A 199 5.40 16.97 1.73
N GLU A 200 6.64 17.47 1.78
CA GLU A 200 7.16 18.47 0.82
C GLU A 200 7.11 17.95 -0.61
N TRP A 201 7.48 16.68 -0.81
CA TRP A 201 7.41 16.05 -2.12
C TRP A 201 5.98 15.86 -2.62
N ASN A 202 5.07 15.44 -1.75
CA ASN A 202 3.67 15.30 -2.09
C ASN A 202 3.02 16.65 -2.42
N GLU A 203 3.37 17.73 -1.69
CA GLU A 203 2.96 19.09 -2.00
C GLU A 203 3.46 19.53 -3.39
N MET A 204 4.74 19.29 -3.69
CA MET A 204 5.30 19.56 -5.01
C MET A 204 4.49 18.84 -6.11
N LEU A 205 4.15 17.56 -5.92
CA LEU A 205 3.35 16.81 -6.88
C LEU A 205 1.92 17.36 -7.01
N ILE A 206 1.27 17.76 -5.91
CA ILE A 206 -0.09 18.33 -5.93
C ILE A 206 -0.13 19.62 -6.74
N LYS A 207 0.92 20.45 -6.62
CA LYS A 207 1.05 21.71 -7.38
C LYS A 207 1.37 21.48 -8.85
N LEU A 208 2.21 20.48 -9.16
CA LEU A 208 2.61 20.17 -10.54
C LEU A 208 1.53 19.40 -11.33
N TYR A 209 0.83 18.47 -10.67
CA TYR A 209 -0.11 17.54 -11.29
C TYR A 209 -1.51 17.74 -10.71
N VAL A 210 -2.12 18.83 -11.16
CA VAL A 210 -3.46 19.28 -10.78
C VAL A 210 -4.52 18.21 -11.10
N GLY A 211 -5.51 18.06 -10.23
CA GLY A 211 -6.67 17.19 -10.47
C GLY A 211 -6.42 15.71 -10.24
N ARG A 212 -5.36 15.34 -9.51
CA ARG A 212 -5.02 13.93 -9.24
C ARG A 212 -5.42 13.52 -7.82
N GLU A 213 -6.54 12.82 -7.69
CA GLU A 213 -7.09 12.35 -6.41
C GLU A 213 -6.09 11.57 -5.56
N ALA A 214 -5.29 10.70 -6.20
CA ALA A 214 -4.30 9.85 -5.52
C ALA A 214 -3.31 10.66 -4.65
N LEU A 215 -2.94 11.86 -5.10
CA LEU A 215 -2.02 12.73 -4.36
C LEU A 215 -2.66 13.28 -3.09
N TRP A 216 -3.94 13.67 -3.16
CA TRP A 216 -4.71 14.15 -2.01
C TRP A 216 -5.02 13.03 -1.02
N LEU A 217 -5.29 11.81 -1.50
CA LEU A 217 -5.45 10.63 -0.63
C LEU A 217 -4.14 10.26 0.09
N HIS A 218 -3.00 10.47 -0.56
CA HIS A 218 -1.69 10.31 0.07
C HIS A 218 -1.42 11.43 1.09
N ARG A 219 -1.71 12.69 0.75
CA ARG A 219 -1.63 13.83 1.69
C ARG A 219 -2.44 13.56 2.95
N ARG A 220 -3.67 13.08 2.79
CA ARG A 220 -4.57 12.70 3.89
C ARG A 220 -3.97 11.67 4.82
N PHE A 221 -3.30 10.66 4.28
CA PHE A 221 -2.59 9.69 5.10
C PHE A 221 -1.42 10.32 5.86
N LEU A 222 -0.60 11.11 5.18
CA LEU A 222 0.57 11.76 5.79
C LEU A 222 0.16 12.70 6.93
N ALA A 223 -0.85 13.54 6.68
CA ALA A 223 -1.45 14.45 7.65
C ALA A 223 -2.00 13.68 8.86
N LEU A 224 -2.79 12.61 8.64
CA LEU A 224 -3.38 11.83 9.72
C LEU A 224 -2.34 11.26 10.68
N VAL A 225 -1.27 10.68 10.12
CA VAL A 225 -0.21 10.10 10.93
C VAL A 225 0.56 11.19 11.68
N LEU A 226 0.88 12.30 11.01
CA LEU A 226 1.58 13.42 11.64
C LEU A 226 0.75 14.01 12.78
N ILE A 227 -0.53 14.31 12.55
CA ILE A 227 -1.45 14.82 13.58
C ILE A 227 -1.48 13.88 14.78
N LYS A 228 -1.65 12.57 14.57
CA LYS A 228 -1.66 11.59 15.66
C LYS A 228 -0.37 11.60 16.48
N ARG A 229 0.79 11.85 15.86
CA ARG A 229 2.09 11.94 16.55
C ARG A 229 2.28 13.28 17.26
N LEU A 230 1.83 14.38 16.65
CA LEU A 230 1.93 15.73 17.22
C LEU A 230 0.94 15.95 18.38
N SER A 231 -0.26 15.36 18.33
CA SER A 231 -1.23 15.39 19.43
C SER A 231 -0.71 14.74 20.72
N ILE A 232 0.34 13.91 20.63
CA ILE A 232 1.02 13.32 21.79
C ILE A 232 2.09 14.29 22.36
N GLY A 233 2.55 15.28 21.59
CA GLY A 233 3.69 16.15 21.93
C GLY A 233 3.42 17.66 22.00
N HIS A 234 2.22 18.14 21.64
CA HIS A 234 1.76 19.55 21.65
C HIS A 234 2.60 20.62 20.89
N LEU A 235 3.83 20.32 20.43
CA LEU A 235 4.63 21.24 19.61
C LEU A 235 4.42 21.01 18.10
N GLY A 236 4.28 22.09 17.32
CA GLY A 236 4.36 22.07 15.85
C GLY A 236 3.04 21.88 15.09
N LEU A 237 1.89 21.78 15.79
CA LEU A 237 0.58 21.67 15.13
C LEU A 237 0.20 22.94 14.38
N GLY A 238 0.49 24.13 14.94
CA GLY A 238 0.21 25.42 14.30
C GLY A 238 0.94 25.59 12.97
N GLU A 239 2.26 25.34 12.95
CA GLU A 239 3.08 25.41 11.73
C GLU A 239 2.58 24.42 10.65
N PHE A 240 2.20 23.20 11.04
CA PHE A 240 1.62 22.25 10.11
C PHE A 240 0.31 22.78 9.49
N VAL A 241 -0.59 23.31 10.33
CA VAL A 241 -1.87 23.86 9.89
C VAL A 241 -1.66 25.04 8.94
N ASP A 242 -0.71 25.92 9.24
CA ASP A 242 -0.37 27.07 8.38
C ASP A 242 0.12 26.62 7.00
N ASN A 243 0.94 25.57 6.95
CA ASN A 243 1.40 24.99 5.69
C ASN A 243 0.24 24.36 4.90
N GLU A 244 -0.72 23.71 5.55
CA GLU A 244 -1.91 23.16 4.88
C GLU A 244 -2.81 24.27 4.31
N PHE A 245 -3.01 25.37 5.04
CA PHE A 245 -3.72 26.53 4.51
C PHE A 245 -3.02 27.15 3.31
N HIS A 246 -1.69 27.32 3.38
CA HIS A 246 -0.91 27.83 2.26
C HIS A 246 -1.02 26.93 1.02
N LEU A 247 -1.00 25.61 1.20
CA LEU A 247 -1.22 24.65 0.10
C LEU A 247 -2.60 24.85 -0.53
N LEU A 248 -3.65 24.98 0.27
CA LEU A 248 -5.02 25.20 -0.22
C LEU A 248 -5.15 26.51 -0.99
N THR A 249 -4.61 27.60 -0.45
CA THR A 249 -4.61 28.91 -1.11
C THR A 249 -3.85 28.88 -2.42
N SER A 250 -2.74 28.13 -2.49
CA SER A 250 -2.04 27.93 -3.77
C SER A 250 -2.90 27.17 -4.79
N CYS A 251 -3.80 26.28 -4.33
CA CYS A 251 -4.71 25.53 -5.20
C CYS A 251 -5.95 26.34 -5.62
N SER A 252 -6.34 27.37 -4.85
CA SER A 252 -7.52 28.22 -5.15
C SER A 252 -7.25 29.34 -6.14
N THR A 253 -5.98 29.75 -6.31
CA THR A 253 -5.58 30.82 -7.26
C THR A 253 -5.69 30.45 -8.75
N VAL A 254 -6.24 29.28 -9.07
CA VAL A 254 -6.41 28.83 -10.44
C VAL A 254 -7.49 29.65 -11.13
N ARG A 255 -7.05 30.40 -12.14
CA ARG A 255 -7.89 31.20 -13.04
C ARG A 255 -8.82 30.31 -13.84
N ASP A 256 -10.07 30.75 -13.91
CA ASP A 256 -11.04 30.60 -14.99
C ASP A 256 -10.51 29.79 -16.18
N SER A 257 -10.58 28.47 -16.07
CA SER A 257 -10.04 27.57 -17.08
C SER A 257 -11.01 26.42 -17.27
N ASN A 258 -11.46 26.25 -18.51
CA ASN A 258 -12.45 25.26 -18.94
C ASN A 258 -11.96 23.79 -18.81
N PHE A 259 -10.98 23.50 -17.96
CA PHE A 259 -10.36 22.19 -17.84
C PHE A 259 -10.83 21.46 -16.57
N GLU A 260 -11.32 20.24 -16.75
CA GLU A 260 -11.84 19.36 -15.68
C GLU A 260 -10.83 19.10 -14.56
N ASP A 261 -9.52 19.11 -14.86
CA ASP A 261 -8.46 18.88 -13.86
C ASP A 261 -8.45 19.96 -12.78
N HIS A 262 -8.74 21.22 -13.11
CA HIS A 262 -8.78 22.33 -12.15
C HIS A 262 -10.01 22.30 -11.24
N GLN A 263 -11.17 21.94 -11.79
CA GLN A 263 -12.37 21.69 -11.01
C GLN A 263 -12.16 20.50 -10.06
N SER A 264 -11.54 19.42 -10.57
CA SER A 264 -11.18 18.25 -9.77
C SER A 264 -10.23 18.61 -8.63
N GLN A 265 -9.23 19.45 -8.91
CA GLN A 265 -8.32 19.95 -7.87
C GLN A 265 -9.05 20.74 -6.79
N ALA A 266 -9.94 21.66 -7.19
CA ALA A 266 -10.74 22.42 -6.24
C ALA A 266 -11.56 21.50 -5.35
N LEU A 267 -12.25 20.51 -5.94
CA LEU A 267 -13.03 19.52 -5.22
C LEU A 267 -12.19 18.69 -4.25
N TYR A 268 -11.04 18.15 -4.68
CA TYR A 268 -10.18 17.34 -3.80
C TYR A 268 -9.55 18.16 -2.67
N SER A 269 -9.16 19.41 -2.95
CA SER A 269 -8.63 20.33 -1.95
C SER A 269 -9.68 20.67 -0.89
N ALA A 270 -10.92 20.96 -1.31
CA ALA A 270 -12.03 21.23 -0.42
C ALA A 270 -12.40 20.00 0.42
N ALA A 271 -12.47 18.82 -0.20
CA ALA A 271 -12.75 17.57 0.49
C ALA A 271 -11.66 17.22 1.53
N TYR A 272 -10.39 17.46 1.19
CA TYR A 272 -9.28 17.31 2.12
C TYR A 272 -9.41 18.27 3.30
N MET A 273 -9.71 19.54 3.03
CA MET A 273 -9.85 20.54 4.09
C MET A 273 -10.96 20.18 5.06
N LEU A 274 -12.14 19.80 4.55
CA LEU A 274 -13.30 19.43 5.37
C LEU A 274 -12.97 18.27 6.30
N TRP A 275 -12.20 17.30 5.78
CA TRP A 275 -11.70 16.18 6.55
C TRP A 275 -10.73 16.63 7.65
N SER A 276 -9.79 17.54 7.35
CA SER A 276 -8.81 18.06 8.31
C SER A 276 -9.48 18.79 9.47
N VAL A 277 -10.49 19.63 9.21
CA VAL A 277 -11.27 20.33 10.24
C VAL A 277 -11.90 19.33 11.19
N LYS A 278 -12.58 18.32 10.66
CA LYS A 278 -13.26 17.29 11.46
C LYS A 278 -12.28 16.48 12.31
N LEU A 279 -11.05 16.29 11.83
CA LEU A 279 -10.05 15.47 12.51
C LEU A 279 -9.35 16.19 13.66
N ILE A 280 -9.23 17.52 13.60
CA ILE A 280 -8.56 18.31 14.63
C ILE A 280 -9.61 19.18 15.36
N PRO A 281 -10.21 18.69 16.46
CA PRO A 281 -11.16 19.46 17.26
C PRO A 281 -10.60 20.81 17.73
N GLN A 282 -9.29 20.90 17.96
CA GLN A 282 -8.59 22.13 18.35
C GLN A 282 -8.56 23.20 17.25
N LEU A 283 -8.83 22.83 15.99
CA LEU A 283 -9.06 23.77 14.89
C LEU A 283 -10.48 24.36 14.90
N HIS A 284 -11.38 23.95 15.79
CA HIS A 284 -12.70 24.58 15.89
C HIS A 284 -12.66 25.94 16.64
N GLY A 285 -11.49 26.56 16.75
CA GLY A 285 -11.28 27.84 17.45
C GLY A 285 -11.20 29.05 16.51
N ILE A 286 -11.22 30.23 17.11
CA ILE A 286 -11.21 31.56 16.46
C ILE A 286 -10.09 31.69 15.40
N GLU A 287 -8.88 31.19 15.69
CA GLU A 287 -7.73 31.29 14.77
C GLU A 287 -7.96 30.57 13.42
N PHE A 288 -8.70 29.47 13.42
CA PHE A 288 -9.03 28.73 12.21
C PHE A 288 -10.09 29.46 11.37
N GLN A 289 -11.07 30.07 12.04
CA GLN A 289 -12.12 30.86 11.40
C GLN A 289 -11.57 32.18 10.84
N GLU A 290 -10.68 32.85 11.58
CA GLU A 290 -9.94 34.03 11.12
C GLU A 290 -9.09 33.70 9.89
N LYS A 291 -8.37 32.58 9.88
CA LYS A 291 -7.58 32.13 8.71
C LYS A 291 -8.44 31.79 7.50
N LEU A 292 -9.63 31.22 7.70
CA LEU A 292 -10.61 30.97 6.64
C LEU A 292 -11.20 32.27 6.05
N GLY A 293 -11.47 33.25 6.91
CA GLY A 293 -12.02 34.55 6.53
C GLY A 293 -10.99 35.47 5.85
N ALA A 294 -9.74 35.48 6.33
CA ALA A 294 -8.69 36.37 5.85
C ALA A 294 -8.22 36.10 4.42
N GLN A 295 -8.46 34.89 3.88
CA GLN A 295 -7.94 34.45 2.58
C GLN A 295 -9.02 34.12 1.53
N ASN A 296 -10.28 34.54 1.73
CA ASN A 296 -11.41 34.23 0.84
C ASN A 296 -11.60 32.72 0.55
N LEU A 297 -11.08 31.83 1.41
CA LEU A 297 -11.23 30.39 1.23
C LEU A 297 -12.69 29.95 1.32
N LYS A 298 -13.53 30.67 2.09
CA LYS A 298 -14.96 30.37 2.20
C LYS A 298 -15.68 30.37 0.85
N SER A 299 -15.48 31.41 0.03
CA SER A 299 -16.13 31.48 -1.28
C SER A 299 -15.62 30.38 -2.20
N PHE A 300 -14.31 30.13 -2.19
CA PHE A 300 -13.69 29.03 -2.95
C PHE A 300 -14.24 27.65 -2.55
N LEU A 301 -14.35 27.36 -1.25
CA LEU A 301 -14.85 26.06 -0.76
C LEU A 301 -16.33 25.84 -1.09
N ASN A 302 -17.12 26.91 -1.03
CA ASN A 302 -18.54 26.88 -1.42
C ASN A 302 -18.71 26.71 -2.94
N GLU A 303 -17.83 27.31 -3.75
CA GLU A 303 -17.82 27.14 -5.20
C GLU A 303 -17.33 25.74 -5.61
N ALA A 304 -16.30 25.22 -4.94
CA ALA A 304 -15.72 23.92 -5.22
C ALA A 304 -16.62 22.74 -4.82
N CYS A 305 -17.42 22.90 -3.75
CA CYS A 305 -18.33 21.87 -3.23
C CYS A 305 -19.69 22.48 -2.83
N PRO A 306 -20.50 22.95 -3.79
CA PRO A 306 -21.74 23.66 -3.50
C PRO A 306 -22.76 22.79 -2.76
N GLU A 307 -22.79 21.48 -3.06
CA GLU A 307 -23.63 20.50 -2.35
C GLU A 307 -23.30 20.38 -0.85
N LYS A 308 -22.09 20.76 -0.43
CA LYS A 308 -21.60 20.67 0.95
C LYS A 308 -21.43 22.05 1.60
N SER A 309 -21.91 23.11 0.96
CA SER A 309 -21.94 24.50 1.49
C SER A 309 -22.45 24.55 2.93
N PHE A 310 -23.55 23.85 3.22
CA PHE A 310 -24.14 23.79 4.56
C PHE A 310 -23.20 23.22 5.63
N LEU A 311 -22.27 22.32 5.27
CA LEU A 311 -21.28 21.78 6.20
C LEU A 311 -20.25 22.84 6.58
N TRP A 312 -19.86 23.68 5.61
CA TRP A 312 -18.96 24.81 5.85
C TRP A 312 -19.64 25.87 6.72
N ASP A 313 -20.90 26.19 6.44
CA ASP A 313 -21.65 27.15 7.26
C ASP A 313 -21.90 26.63 8.68
N HIS A 314 -22.17 25.34 8.87
CA HIS A 314 -22.30 24.73 10.20
C HIS A 314 -20.99 24.75 11.00
N LEU A 315 -19.85 24.47 10.35
CA LEU A 315 -18.53 24.54 10.99
C LEU A 315 -18.16 25.98 11.42
N MET A 316 -18.72 26.98 10.75
CA MET A 316 -18.47 28.41 11.03
C MET A 316 -19.50 29.03 11.98
N GLY A 317 -20.75 28.54 12.00
CA GLY A 317 -21.84 29.08 12.81
C GLY A 317 -21.78 28.75 14.31
N TYR A 318 -20.72 28.09 14.79
CA TYR A 318 -20.55 27.81 16.22
C TYR A 318 -20.33 29.09 17.08
N GLU A 319 -20.01 30.24 16.47
CA GLU A 319 -19.89 31.53 17.18
C GLU A 319 -21.24 32.21 17.51
N GLU A 320 -22.26 32.14 16.65
CA GLU A 320 -23.53 32.84 16.93
C GLU A 320 -24.22 32.27 18.17
N ALA A 321 -24.04 30.98 18.46
CA ALA A 321 -24.62 30.33 19.63
C ALA A 321 -23.75 30.38 20.90
N SER A 322 -22.44 30.67 20.79
CA SER A 322 -21.53 30.79 21.93
C SER A 322 -21.36 32.23 22.38
N ASN A 323 -21.30 33.21 21.47
CA ASN A 323 -21.20 34.63 21.83
C ASN A 323 -22.49 35.16 22.45
N HIS A 324 -23.66 34.63 22.07
CA HIS A 324 -24.93 34.96 22.74
C HIS A 324 -25.08 34.37 24.15
N ARG A 325 -24.19 33.47 24.61
CA ARG A 325 -24.22 32.99 26.00
C ARG A 325 -23.25 33.73 26.93
N GLU A 326 -22.29 34.47 26.39
CA GLU A 326 -21.37 35.28 27.19
C GLU A 326 -21.85 36.74 27.34
N GLU A 327 -22.79 37.21 26.50
CA GLU A 327 -23.43 38.52 26.65
C GLU A 327 -24.68 38.53 27.57
N GLU A 328 -25.12 37.37 28.07
CA GLU A 328 -26.29 37.22 28.97
C GLU A 328 -25.94 36.87 30.44
N ASN A 329 -24.70 37.08 30.91
CA ASN A 329 -24.35 36.95 32.34
C ASN A 329 -23.65 38.19 32.92
#